data_AF-A0A4Y4D2A5-F1
#
_entry.id   AF-A0A4Y4D2A5-F1
#
_cell.length_a   1.000
_cell.length_b   1.000
_cell.length_c   1.000
_cell.angle_alpha   90.00
_cell.angle_beta   90.00
_cell.angle_gamma   90.00
#
_symmetry.space_group_name_H-M   'P 1'
#
loop_
_entity.id
_entity.type
_entity.pdbx_description
1 polymer ?
#
loop_
_entity_poly.entity_id
_entity_poly.type
_entity_poly.pdbx_seq_one_letter_code
_entity_poly.pdbx_strand_id
1 'polypeptide(L)'
;MTEARLDEILAPGVAPDEVPELAPLLQARPLLAAFSTLFHGSEAEVLMRLLVLREIGRETDAPRWGPDQLRQRFAFLDPVKLETVLRRLRGNGLLEIGDDNRYALSDLGRNAVAAIGMLLGFAAEDDLELGFLTTQLAGQTAMGNVTPESLGHLLGKLNDLAWHFEDAIASGSEFRISDARRRLSANTRWIEKGTEVLRQLLADPDVSFELARVAQRIGLAQSRLARVDAAFQRALNKIEAQRVTLGGSGISSSDVAGWLRRQDVRHLAGLAAGVLAPAPELTLLAGGHELLDRAELTLSDEARQIEADTALPPFEAAPRRAEPEPEDLRLLQHFSQRLARLAEPGHAPETLAALVSGGGFPAASYRLSLLALLADAGAEGESNAPADGPIGDFMRLPLDVHFDAATVAVGSDEIATMSAGLVGAHGSLPAPQAVPVLDATALPPDEA
;
A
#
# COMPACT_ATOMS: atom_id res chain seq x y z
N MET A 1 2.05 -2.21 43.68
CA MET A 1 3.01 -1.20 43.18
C MET A 1 2.75 0.06 43.98
N THR A 2 3.73 0.52 44.75
CA THR A 2 3.63 1.77 45.50
C THR A 2 3.48 2.90 44.48
N GLU A 3 2.43 3.71 44.63
CA GLU A 3 2.14 4.82 43.72
C GLU A 3 3.29 5.82 43.84
N ALA A 4 4.09 5.96 42.76
CA ALA A 4 5.18 6.92 42.73
C ALA A 4 4.58 8.31 42.94
N ARG A 5 5.11 9.06 43.92
CA ARG A 5 4.58 10.39 44.17
C ARG A 5 5.07 11.34 43.08
N LEU A 6 4.25 12.32 42.68
CA LEU A 6 4.57 13.21 41.57
C LEU A 6 5.89 13.99 41.78
N ASP A 7 6.22 14.29 43.04
CA ASP A 7 7.48 14.91 43.48
C ASP A 7 8.72 14.01 43.29
N GLU A 8 8.54 12.69 43.18
CA GLU A 8 9.64 11.73 42.91
C GLU A 8 9.94 11.59 41.41
N ILE A 9 9.03 12.06 40.55
CA ILE A 9 9.16 12.02 39.09
C ILE A 9 9.78 13.32 38.55
N LEU A 10 9.49 14.45 39.19
CA LEU A 10 10.01 15.75 38.80
C LEU A 10 11.51 15.88 39.10
N ALA A 11 12.17 16.78 38.36
CA ALA A 11 13.58 17.09 38.61
C ALA A 11 13.78 17.59 40.06
N PRO A 12 14.92 17.28 40.71
CA PRO A 12 15.17 17.71 42.08
C PRO A 12 14.97 19.22 42.27
N GLY A 13 14.16 19.60 43.25
CA GLY A 13 13.86 21.00 43.56
C GLY A 13 12.73 21.64 42.77
N VAL A 14 12.05 20.91 41.88
CA VAL A 14 10.83 21.37 41.20
C VAL A 14 9.61 20.85 41.94
N ALA A 15 8.81 21.76 42.50
CA ALA A 15 7.56 21.37 43.13
C ALA A 15 6.43 21.23 42.08
N PRO A 16 5.48 20.27 42.22
CA PRO A 16 4.41 20.10 41.24
C PRO A 16 3.52 21.33 41.03
N ASP A 17 3.36 22.17 42.04
CA ASP A 17 2.62 23.44 42.02
C ASP A 17 3.39 24.58 41.34
N GLU A 18 4.70 24.43 41.13
CA GLU A 18 5.54 25.38 40.38
C GLU A 18 5.53 25.13 38.87
N VAL A 19 4.88 24.06 38.40
CA VAL A 19 4.75 23.73 36.97
C VAL A 19 3.34 24.10 36.48
N PRO A 20 3.16 25.26 35.79
CA PRO A 20 1.83 25.73 35.37
C PRO A 20 1.08 24.72 34.50
N GLU A 21 1.79 23.94 33.69
CA GLU A 21 1.23 22.91 32.81
C GLU A 21 0.59 21.75 33.58
N LEU A 22 1.00 21.52 34.83
CA LEU A 22 0.40 20.48 35.69
C LEU A 22 -0.90 20.96 36.34
N ALA A 23 -1.12 22.26 36.51
CA ALA A 23 -2.30 22.80 37.19
C ALA A 23 -3.65 22.25 36.65
N PRO A 24 -3.93 22.26 35.32
CA PRO A 24 -5.19 21.70 34.80
C PRO A 24 -5.30 20.19 35.03
N LEU A 25 -4.18 19.45 34.94
CA LEU A 25 -4.15 18.00 35.18
C LEU A 25 -4.40 17.65 36.65
N LEU A 26 -3.84 18.44 37.56
CA LEU A 26 -4.06 18.31 38.99
C LEU A 26 -5.52 18.59 39.38
N GLN A 27 -6.15 19.58 38.73
CA GLN A 27 -7.58 19.85 38.87
C GLN A 27 -8.45 18.72 38.29
N ALA A 28 -7.99 18.06 37.21
CA ALA A 28 -8.67 16.94 36.57
C ALA A 28 -8.42 15.57 37.24
N ARG A 29 -7.77 15.51 38.41
CA ARG A 29 -7.46 14.25 39.12
C ARG A 29 -8.63 13.25 39.23
N PRO A 30 -9.87 13.67 39.59
CA PRO A 30 -11.00 12.74 39.65
C PRO A 30 -11.29 12.08 38.29
N LEU A 31 -11.20 12.85 37.20
CA LEU A 31 -11.40 12.36 35.84
C LEU A 31 -10.27 11.41 35.42
N LEU A 32 -9.03 11.73 35.74
CA LEU A 32 -7.88 10.85 35.47
C LEU A 32 -8.00 9.52 36.23
N ALA A 33 -8.45 9.55 37.48
CA ALA A 33 -8.70 8.34 38.27
C ALA A 33 -9.85 7.48 37.68
N ALA A 34 -10.91 8.13 37.18
CA ALA A 34 -11.99 7.46 36.46
C ALA A 34 -11.49 6.77 35.18
N PHE A 35 -10.68 7.45 34.36
CA PHE A 35 -10.09 6.84 33.16
C PHE A 35 -9.10 5.72 33.49
N SER A 36 -8.27 5.88 34.53
CA SER A 36 -7.42 4.80 35.06
C SER A 36 -8.28 3.58 35.44
N THR A 37 -9.42 3.81 36.08
CA THR A 37 -10.38 2.75 36.40
C THR A 37 -10.99 2.10 35.17
N LEU A 38 -11.23 2.83 34.08
CA LEU A 38 -11.81 2.25 32.87
C LEU A 38 -10.81 1.42 32.08
N PHE A 39 -9.56 1.86 32.02
CA PHE A 39 -8.53 1.27 31.16
C PHE A 39 -7.54 0.33 31.87
N HIS A 40 -7.63 0.15 33.19
CA HIS A 40 -6.74 -0.75 33.92
C HIS A 40 -7.10 -2.23 33.78
N GLY A 41 -6.16 -3.12 33.45
CA GLY A 41 -6.36 -4.58 33.47
C GLY A 41 -6.24 -5.18 32.07
N SER A 42 -6.81 -6.38 31.87
CA SER A 42 -6.81 -7.02 30.54
C SER A 42 -7.76 -6.30 29.58
N GLU A 43 -7.50 -6.42 28.27
CA GLU A 43 -8.35 -5.83 27.23
C GLU A 43 -9.82 -6.27 27.38
N ALA A 44 -10.07 -7.55 27.67
CA ALA A 44 -11.42 -8.07 27.89
C ALA A 44 -12.13 -7.37 29.07
N GLU A 45 -11.43 -7.09 30.17
CA GLU A 45 -11.99 -6.37 31.32
C GLU A 45 -12.25 -4.90 31.00
N VAL A 46 -11.40 -4.27 30.19
CA VAL A 46 -11.60 -2.91 29.69
C VAL A 46 -12.85 -2.85 28.82
N LEU A 47 -12.96 -3.74 27.83
CA LEU A 47 -14.13 -3.83 26.94
C LEU A 47 -15.42 -4.06 27.72
N MET A 48 -15.43 -4.95 28.72
CA MET A 48 -16.61 -5.17 29.57
C MET A 48 -17.03 -3.91 30.34
N ARG A 49 -16.09 -3.18 30.96
CA ARG A 49 -16.41 -1.94 31.68
C ARG A 49 -16.93 -0.85 30.75
N LEU A 50 -16.27 -0.66 29.61
CA LEU A 50 -16.68 0.33 28.61
C LEU A 50 -18.07 -0.01 28.05
N LEU A 51 -18.33 -1.29 27.75
CA LEU A 51 -19.64 -1.77 27.30
C LEU A 51 -20.72 -1.47 28.34
N VAL A 52 -20.54 -1.90 29.59
CA VAL A 52 -21.53 -1.70 30.66
C VAL A 52 -21.78 -0.22 30.92
N LEU A 53 -20.72 0.58 31.07
CA LEU A 53 -20.85 2.02 31.33
C LEU A 53 -21.57 2.74 30.19
N ARG A 54 -21.15 2.48 28.94
CA ARG A 54 -21.73 3.12 27.76
C ARG A 54 -23.19 2.72 27.60
N GLU A 55 -23.51 1.45 27.80
CA GLU A 55 -24.88 0.95 27.63
C GLU A 55 -25.84 1.52 28.67
N ILE A 56 -25.42 1.65 29.94
CA ILE A 56 -26.19 2.37 30.96
C ILE A 56 -26.39 3.84 30.56
N GLY A 57 -25.38 4.45 29.94
CA GLY A 57 -25.42 5.85 29.48
C GLY A 57 -26.21 6.12 28.20
N ARG A 58 -26.62 5.09 27.44
CA ARG A 58 -27.43 5.26 26.23
C ARG A 58 -28.90 5.52 26.52
N GLU A 59 -29.38 5.12 27.70
CA GLU A 59 -30.78 5.26 28.07
C GLU A 59 -31.08 6.68 28.54
N THR A 60 -31.80 7.43 27.69
CA THR A 60 -32.14 8.84 27.95
C THR A 60 -33.46 9.01 28.70
N ASP A 61 -34.42 8.11 28.49
CA ASP A 61 -35.79 8.27 28.99
C ASP A 61 -35.96 7.69 30.40
N ALA A 62 -35.20 6.64 30.73
CA ALA A 62 -35.17 6.02 32.06
C ALA A 62 -33.73 5.85 32.58
N PRO A 63 -33.02 6.94 32.95
CA PRO A 63 -31.60 6.91 33.29
C PRO A 63 -31.27 6.25 34.64
N ARG A 64 -32.24 5.57 35.27
CA ARG A 64 -32.10 4.85 36.54
C ARG A 64 -32.43 3.38 36.35
N TRP A 65 -31.48 2.53 36.71
CA TRP A 65 -31.53 1.10 36.43
C TRP A 65 -31.69 0.27 37.71
N GLY A 66 -32.69 -0.61 37.72
CA GLY A 66 -32.82 -1.62 38.78
C GLY A 66 -31.78 -2.74 38.64
N PRO A 67 -31.39 -3.43 39.74
CA PRO A 67 -30.44 -4.56 39.66
C PRO A 67 -30.91 -5.69 38.72
N ASP A 68 -32.20 -6.03 38.76
CA ASP A 68 -32.78 -7.04 37.86
C ASP A 68 -32.80 -6.58 36.40
N GLN A 69 -33.04 -5.29 36.16
CA GLN A 69 -33.02 -4.69 34.83
C GLN A 69 -31.61 -4.74 34.21
N LEU A 70 -30.57 -4.47 35.01
CA LEU A 70 -29.18 -4.60 34.58
C LEU A 70 -28.84 -6.06 34.26
N ARG A 71 -29.22 -7.01 35.12
CA ARG A 71 -29.01 -8.44 34.86
C ARG A 71 -29.70 -8.91 33.58
N GLN A 72 -30.92 -8.42 33.31
CA GLN A 72 -31.63 -8.71 32.07
C GLN A 72 -30.94 -8.07 30.85
N ARG A 73 -30.53 -6.79 30.95
CA ARG A 73 -29.86 -6.08 29.85
C ARG A 73 -28.53 -6.73 29.47
N PHE A 74 -27.79 -7.22 30.45
CA PHE A 74 -26.48 -7.83 30.28
C PHE A 74 -26.51 -9.36 30.47
N ALA A 75 -27.60 -10.02 30.11
CA ALA A 75 -27.78 -11.47 30.30
C ALA A 75 -26.72 -12.34 29.57
N PHE A 76 -26.01 -11.76 28.60
CA PHE A 76 -24.90 -12.40 27.89
C PHE A 76 -23.56 -12.35 28.66
N LEU A 77 -23.49 -11.63 29.78
CA LEU A 77 -22.32 -11.59 30.66
C LEU A 77 -22.48 -12.57 31.82
N ASP A 78 -21.36 -13.12 32.29
CA ASP A 78 -21.34 -13.88 33.55
C ASP A 78 -21.81 -12.99 34.71
N PRO A 79 -22.76 -13.45 35.55
CA PRO A 79 -23.33 -12.63 36.62
C PRO A 79 -22.29 -12.12 37.63
N VAL A 80 -21.28 -12.93 37.97
CA VAL A 80 -20.25 -12.55 38.95
C VAL A 80 -19.32 -11.48 38.35
N LYS A 81 -18.99 -11.60 37.06
CA LYS A 81 -18.22 -10.59 36.33
C LYS A 81 -19.00 -9.28 36.21
N LEU A 82 -20.30 -9.33 35.90
CA LEU A 82 -21.16 -8.14 35.84
C LEU A 82 -21.19 -7.41 37.20
N GLU A 83 -21.43 -8.12 38.30
CA GLU A 83 -21.42 -7.51 39.65
C GLU A 83 -20.05 -6.94 40.01
N THR A 84 -18.96 -7.58 39.56
CA THR A 84 -17.59 -7.07 39.74
C THR A 84 -17.37 -5.77 38.97
N VAL A 85 -17.85 -5.69 37.72
CA VAL A 85 -17.80 -4.47 36.91
C VAL A 85 -18.63 -3.35 37.56
N LEU A 86 -19.89 -3.61 37.92
CA LEU A 86 -20.76 -2.62 38.57
C LEU A 86 -20.16 -2.10 39.87
N ARG A 87 -19.62 -3.00 40.71
CA ARG A 87 -18.93 -2.64 41.95
C ARG A 87 -17.71 -1.77 41.68
N ARG A 88 -16.92 -2.07 40.65
CA ARG A 88 -15.71 -1.31 40.31
C ARG A 88 -16.04 0.08 39.75
N LEU A 89 -17.04 0.18 38.87
CA LEU A 89 -17.52 1.45 38.35
C LEU A 89 -18.08 2.33 39.47
N ARG A 90 -18.87 1.77 40.38
CA ARG A 90 -19.38 2.48 41.56
C ARG A 90 -18.27 2.91 42.51
N GLY A 91 -17.33 2.00 42.81
CA GLY A 91 -16.24 2.26 43.74
C GLY A 91 -15.29 3.38 43.32
N ASN A 92 -15.29 3.76 42.04
CA ASN A 92 -14.46 4.84 41.50
C ASN A 92 -15.29 6.01 40.95
N GLY A 93 -16.52 6.16 41.44
CA GLY A 93 -17.35 7.34 41.18
C GLY A 93 -17.87 7.47 39.75
N LEU A 94 -17.90 6.40 38.95
CA LEU A 94 -18.51 6.40 37.61
C LEU A 94 -20.00 6.04 37.63
N LEU A 95 -20.43 5.31 38.66
CA LEU A 95 -21.83 4.99 38.94
C LEU A 95 -22.18 5.42 40.36
N GLU A 96 -23.44 5.82 40.53
CA GLU A 96 -24.05 6.09 41.82
C GLU A 96 -25.23 5.14 42.03
N ILE A 97 -25.54 4.86 43.30
CA ILE A 97 -26.74 4.12 43.69
C ILE A 97 -27.58 5.01 44.59
N GLY A 98 -28.81 5.30 44.16
CA GLY A 98 -29.75 6.12 44.93
C GLY A 98 -30.38 5.35 46.09
N ASP A 99 -31.12 6.05 46.94
CA ASP A 99 -31.86 5.47 48.07
C ASP A 99 -32.93 4.46 47.61
N ASP A 100 -33.38 4.56 46.35
CA ASP A 100 -34.28 3.63 45.68
C ASP A 100 -33.57 2.34 45.20
N ASN A 101 -32.30 2.16 45.57
CA ASN A 101 -31.44 1.05 45.15
C ASN A 101 -31.31 0.93 43.62
N ARG A 102 -31.37 2.06 42.92
CA ARG A 102 -31.20 2.13 41.46
C ARG A 102 -29.87 2.74 41.09
N TYR A 103 -29.23 2.15 40.08
CA TYR A 103 -27.98 2.62 39.50
C TYR A 103 -28.23 3.78 38.54
N ALA A 104 -27.35 4.78 38.56
CA ALA A 104 -27.30 5.84 37.57
C ALA A 104 -25.84 6.22 37.27
N LEU A 105 -25.60 6.85 36.12
CA LEU A 105 -24.33 7.53 35.89
C LEU A 105 -24.20 8.73 36.83
N SER A 106 -23.06 8.82 37.50
CA SER A 106 -22.61 10.06 38.15
C SER A 106 -22.26 11.12 37.10
N ASP A 107 -22.04 12.36 37.52
CA ASP A 107 -21.55 13.42 36.63
C ASP A 107 -20.21 13.05 35.98
N LEU A 108 -19.31 12.44 36.77
CA LEU A 108 -18.03 11.93 36.28
C LEU A 108 -18.21 10.80 35.25
N GLY A 109 -19.16 9.89 35.50
CA GLY A 109 -19.53 8.82 34.59
C GLY A 109 -20.09 9.34 33.28
N ARG A 110 -20.96 10.37 33.32
CA ARG A 110 -21.48 11.04 32.12
C ARG A 110 -20.37 11.68 31.31
N ASN A 111 -19.45 12.39 31.96
CA ASN A 111 -18.30 13.01 31.30
C ASN A 111 -17.40 11.94 30.63
N ALA A 112 -17.15 10.82 31.31
CA ALA A 112 -16.37 9.72 30.74
C ALA A 112 -17.07 9.09 29.52
N VAL A 113 -18.39 8.82 29.60
CA VAL A 113 -19.16 8.27 28.47
C VAL A 113 -19.17 9.24 27.29
N ALA A 114 -19.34 10.54 27.53
CA ALA A 114 -19.31 11.56 26.48
C ALA A 114 -17.95 11.62 25.78
N ALA A 115 -16.86 11.61 26.56
CA ALA A 115 -15.50 11.61 26.01
C ALA A 115 -15.21 10.34 25.19
N ILE A 116 -15.59 9.15 25.68
CA ILE A 116 -15.43 7.90 24.93
C ILE A 116 -16.28 7.90 23.66
N GLY A 117 -17.52 8.39 23.74
CA GLY A 117 -18.40 8.53 22.58
C GLY A 117 -17.78 9.41 21.49
N MET A 118 -17.14 10.51 21.87
CA MET A 118 -16.41 11.39 20.96
C MET A 118 -15.21 10.69 20.32
N LEU A 119 -14.36 10.01 21.10
CA LEU A 119 -13.19 9.29 20.59
C LEU A 119 -13.59 8.17 19.62
N LEU A 120 -14.64 7.41 19.95
CA LEU A 120 -15.18 6.38 19.06
C LEU A 120 -15.77 6.98 17.77
N GLY A 121 -16.33 8.19 17.83
CA GLY A 121 -16.75 8.93 16.64
C GLY A 121 -15.58 9.24 15.72
N PHE A 122 -14.48 9.79 16.25
CA PHE A 122 -13.29 10.10 15.45
C PHE A 122 -12.65 8.87 14.82
N ALA A 123 -12.69 7.72 15.49
CA ALA A 123 -12.18 6.47 14.93
C ALA A 123 -13.04 5.91 13.78
N ALA A 124 -14.32 6.29 13.70
CA ALA A 124 -15.25 5.77 12.70
C ALA A 124 -15.25 6.57 11.39
N GLU A 125 -15.02 7.89 11.45
CA GLU A 125 -14.99 8.75 10.27
C GLU A 125 -13.81 9.74 10.34
N ASP A 126 -12.90 9.61 9.39
CA ASP A 126 -11.67 10.39 9.26
C ASP A 126 -11.85 11.91 9.11
N ASP A 127 -13.08 12.36 8.83
CA ASP A 127 -13.47 13.76 8.58
C ASP A 127 -14.25 14.39 9.75
N LEU A 128 -14.64 13.59 10.76
CA LEU A 128 -15.38 14.10 11.93
C LEU A 128 -14.50 14.97 12.82
N GLU A 129 -13.21 14.67 12.90
CA GLU A 129 -12.29 15.34 13.82
C GLU A 129 -12.13 16.83 13.49
N LEU A 130 -11.91 17.19 12.21
CA LEU A 130 -11.78 18.59 11.82
C LEU A 130 -13.10 19.34 12.02
N GLY A 131 -14.23 18.69 11.73
CA GLY A 131 -15.56 19.25 12.00
C GLY A 131 -15.82 19.53 13.48
N PHE A 132 -15.38 18.62 14.35
CA PHE A 132 -15.46 18.81 15.79
C PHE A 132 -14.59 19.97 16.26
N LEU A 133 -13.30 20.00 15.89
CA LEU A 133 -12.36 21.05 16.31
C LEU A 133 -12.84 22.44 15.86
N THR A 134 -13.35 22.55 14.63
CA THR A 134 -13.86 23.82 14.10
C THR A 134 -15.15 24.27 14.78
N THR A 135 -16.05 23.35 15.11
CA THR A 135 -17.30 23.66 15.84
C THR A 135 -17.01 24.03 17.30
N GLN A 136 -16.11 23.29 17.96
CA GLN A 136 -15.65 23.60 19.31
C GLN A 136 -15.02 25.00 19.36
N LEU A 137 -14.15 25.30 18.40
CA LEU A 137 -13.51 26.62 18.31
C LEU A 137 -14.55 27.72 18.12
N ALA A 138 -15.54 27.53 17.23
CA ALA A 138 -16.62 28.49 17.03
C ALA A 138 -17.40 28.78 18.32
N GLY A 139 -17.71 27.74 19.10
CA GLY A 139 -18.38 27.89 20.39
C GLY A 139 -17.53 28.62 21.43
N GLN A 140 -16.23 28.29 21.51
CA GLN A 140 -15.29 28.97 22.40
C GLN A 140 -15.11 30.45 22.05
N THR A 141 -14.97 30.77 20.76
CA THR A 141 -14.88 32.16 20.29
C THR A 141 -16.16 32.94 20.64
N ALA A 142 -17.35 32.36 20.42
CA ALA A 142 -18.61 33.00 20.76
C ALA A 142 -18.79 33.26 22.27
N MET A 143 -18.18 32.42 23.12
CA MET A 143 -18.20 32.56 24.58
C MET A 143 -17.03 33.38 25.14
N GLY A 144 -16.10 33.86 24.30
CA GLY A 144 -14.88 34.54 24.75
C GLY A 144 -13.88 33.65 25.50
N ASN A 145 -13.98 32.32 25.36
CA ASN A 145 -13.20 31.31 26.08
C ASN A 145 -12.19 30.59 25.17
N VAL A 146 -11.76 31.23 24.08
CA VAL A 146 -10.79 30.61 23.17
C VAL A 146 -9.41 30.56 23.81
N THR A 147 -8.70 29.44 23.61
CA THR A 147 -7.39 29.23 24.21
C THR A 147 -6.33 28.97 23.12
N PRO A 148 -5.04 29.26 23.38
CA PRO A 148 -3.98 28.89 22.45
C PRO A 148 -3.92 27.39 22.19
N GLU A 149 -4.28 26.57 23.17
CA GLU A 149 -4.34 25.11 23.06
C GLU A 149 -5.41 24.66 22.06
N SER A 150 -6.62 25.20 22.14
CA SER A 150 -7.70 24.82 21.21
C SER A 150 -7.43 25.25 19.76
N LEU A 151 -6.82 26.41 19.55
CA LEU A 151 -6.28 26.80 18.24
C LEU A 151 -5.12 25.89 17.81
N GLY A 152 -4.27 25.49 18.76
CA GLY A 152 -3.16 24.57 18.53
C GLY A 152 -3.61 23.21 18.00
N HIS A 153 -4.70 22.65 18.54
CA HIS A 153 -5.28 21.40 18.04
C HIS A 153 -5.75 21.51 16.58
N LEU A 154 -6.46 22.59 16.24
CA LEU A 154 -6.87 22.85 14.85
C LEU A 154 -5.65 22.98 13.93
N LEU A 155 -4.62 23.72 14.37
CA LEU A 155 -3.38 23.87 13.61
C LEU A 155 -2.68 22.53 13.38
N GLY A 156 -2.59 21.68 14.40
CA GLY A 156 -2.03 20.32 14.30
C GLY A 156 -2.74 19.53 13.22
N LYS A 157 -4.07 19.41 13.32
CA LYS A 157 -4.87 18.65 12.36
C LYS A 157 -4.73 19.15 10.92
N LEU A 158 -4.68 20.46 10.71
CA LEU A 158 -4.49 21.04 9.37
C LEU A 158 -3.10 20.74 8.79
N ASN A 159 -2.06 20.73 9.62
CA ASN A 159 -0.72 20.35 9.18
C ASN A 159 -0.63 18.86 8.86
N ASP A 160 -1.26 18.00 9.66
CA ASP A 160 -1.30 16.55 9.41
C ASP A 160 -2.02 16.25 8.09
N LEU A 161 -3.17 16.90 7.84
CA LEU A 161 -3.87 16.79 6.56
C LEU A 161 -2.99 17.25 5.39
N ALA A 162 -2.32 18.39 5.52
CA ALA A 162 -1.43 18.89 4.47
C ALA A 162 -0.28 17.90 4.20
N TRP A 163 0.31 17.32 5.24
CA TRP A 163 1.35 16.31 5.12
C TRP A 163 0.85 15.05 4.41
N HIS A 164 -0.29 14.50 4.84
CA HIS A 164 -0.88 13.30 4.21
C HIS A 164 -1.22 13.53 2.73
N PHE A 165 -1.70 14.72 2.39
CA PHE A 165 -2.03 15.02 0.99
C PHE A 165 -0.80 15.20 0.12
N GLU A 166 0.26 15.82 0.65
CA GLU A 166 1.53 15.94 -0.06
C GLU A 166 2.22 14.57 -0.23
N ASP A 167 2.16 13.69 0.77
CA ASP A 167 2.64 12.32 0.69
C ASP A 167 1.87 11.51 -0.38
N ALA A 168 0.54 11.65 -0.41
CA ALA A 168 -0.28 11.03 -1.45
C ALA A 168 0.13 11.48 -2.86
N ILE A 169 0.42 12.77 -3.05
CA ILE A 169 0.92 13.31 -4.34
C ILE A 169 2.31 12.73 -4.66
N ALA A 170 3.22 12.71 -3.68
CA ALA A 170 4.58 12.20 -3.84
C ALA A 170 4.60 10.70 -4.22
N SER A 171 3.63 9.93 -3.73
CA SER A 171 3.51 8.50 -4.04
C SER A 171 3.29 8.18 -5.52
N GLY A 172 2.82 9.15 -6.32
CA GLY A 172 2.46 8.93 -7.73
C GLY A 172 1.28 7.96 -7.94
N SER A 173 0.65 7.47 -6.88
CA SER A 173 -0.45 6.52 -6.93
C SER A 173 -1.77 7.22 -7.19
N GLU A 174 -2.38 6.97 -8.36
CA GLU A 174 -3.70 7.51 -8.74
C GLU A 174 -4.76 7.26 -7.66
N PHE A 175 -4.73 6.06 -7.06
CA PHE A 175 -5.66 5.68 -6.01
C PHE A 175 -5.45 6.53 -4.74
N ARG A 176 -4.21 6.64 -4.24
CA ARG A 176 -3.92 7.45 -3.06
C ARG A 176 -4.25 8.92 -3.29
N ILE A 177 -3.93 9.44 -4.47
CA ILE A 177 -4.24 10.82 -4.87
C ILE A 177 -5.75 11.05 -4.91
N SER A 178 -6.51 10.13 -5.50
CA SER A 178 -7.97 10.23 -5.57
C SER A 178 -8.63 10.14 -4.21
N ASP A 179 -8.11 9.28 -3.33
CA ASP A 179 -8.61 9.13 -1.96
C ASP A 179 -8.32 10.36 -1.09
N ALA A 180 -7.07 10.84 -1.14
CA ALA A 180 -6.67 12.08 -0.49
C ALA A 180 -7.49 13.28 -0.98
N ARG A 181 -7.80 13.35 -2.28
CA ARG A 181 -8.68 14.39 -2.84
C ARG A 181 -10.11 14.30 -2.32
N ARG A 182 -10.70 13.09 -2.22
CA ARG A 182 -12.02 12.90 -1.62
C ARG A 182 -12.04 13.38 -0.17
N ARG A 183 -11.00 13.03 0.59
CA ARG A 183 -10.84 13.46 1.98
C ARG A 183 -10.71 14.97 2.11
N LEU A 184 -9.93 15.63 1.24
CA LEU A 184 -9.88 17.11 1.20
C LEU A 184 -11.27 17.70 0.95
N SER A 185 -12.00 17.18 -0.05
CA SER A 185 -13.34 17.66 -0.40
C SER A 185 -14.34 17.52 0.75
N ALA A 186 -14.27 16.44 1.53
CA ALA A 186 -15.13 16.23 2.68
C ALA A 186 -14.84 17.21 3.83
N ASN A 187 -13.59 17.68 3.94
CA ASN A 187 -13.14 18.62 4.95
C ASN A 187 -13.28 20.10 4.54
N THR A 188 -13.51 20.41 3.26
CA THR A 188 -13.56 21.79 2.74
C THR A 188 -14.48 22.71 3.55
N ARG A 189 -15.71 22.27 3.83
CA ARG A 189 -16.69 23.07 4.61
C ARG A 189 -16.18 23.46 6.00
N TRP A 190 -15.41 22.57 6.64
CA TRP A 190 -14.87 22.79 7.97
C TRP A 190 -13.68 23.74 7.93
N ILE A 191 -12.82 23.61 6.90
CA ILE A 191 -11.74 24.56 6.65
C ILE A 191 -12.31 25.98 6.45
N GLU A 192 -13.34 26.13 5.62
CA GLU A 192 -14.02 27.41 5.39
C GLU A 192 -14.65 27.98 6.66
N LYS A 193 -15.32 27.13 7.46
CA LYS A 193 -15.89 27.54 8.74
C LYS A 193 -14.80 27.97 9.73
N GLY A 194 -13.68 27.26 9.78
CA GLY A 194 -12.50 27.63 10.57
C GLY A 194 -11.96 29.00 10.16
N THR A 195 -11.87 29.28 8.86
CA THR A 195 -11.45 30.60 8.35
C THR A 195 -12.38 31.71 8.84
N GLU A 196 -13.69 31.50 8.85
CA GLU A 196 -14.65 32.48 9.37
C GLU A 196 -14.45 32.74 10.87
N VAL A 197 -14.29 31.68 11.66
CA VAL A 197 -14.03 31.81 13.11
C VAL A 197 -12.74 32.58 13.39
N LEU A 198 -11.68 32.30 12.64
CA LEU A 198 -10.39 33.01 12.79
C LEU A 198 -10.50 34.48 12.36
N ARG A 199 -11.28 34.77 11.32
CA ARG A 199 -11.53 36.16 10.89
C ARG A 199 -12.24 36.95 11.98
N GLN A 200 -13.24 36.35 12.62
CA GLN A 200 -13.95 36.97 13.75
C GLN A 200 -13.02 37.17 14.95
N LEU A 201 -12.21 36.17 15.27
CA LEU A 201 -11.22 36.25 16.35
C LEU A 201 -10.18 37.36 16.12
N LEU A 202 -9.67 37.49 14.90
CA LEU A 202 -8.66 38.49 14.54
C LEU A 202 -9.24 39.91 14.33
N ALA A 203 -10.56 40.04 14.26
CA ALA A 203 -11.23 41.34 14.21
C ALA A 203 -11.35 41.98 15.60
N ASP A 204 -11.16 41.21 16.67
CA ASP A 204 -11.16 41.71 18.05
C ASP A 204 -9.85 42.48 18.35
N PRO A 205 -9.91 43.79 18.65
CA PRO A 205 -8.72 44.59 18.96
C PRO A 205 -8.04 44.18 20.27
N ASP A 206 -8.73 43.48 21.17
CA ASP A 206 -8.22 43.05 22.47
C ASP A 206 -7.69 41.61 22.46
N VAL A 207 -7.60 40.97 21.28
CA VAL A 207 -7.07 39.61 21.14
C VAL A 207 -5.63 39.52 21.64
N SER A 208 -5.33 38.49 22.45
CA SER A 208 -3.97 38.31 22.96
C SER A 208 -2.97 38.01 21.84
N PHE A 209 -1.73 38.45 22.01
CA PHE A 209 -0.66 38.21 21.04
C PHE A 209 -0.46 36.71 20.75
N GLU A 210 -0.55 35.87 21.77
CA GLU A 210 -0.41 34.42 21.61
C GLU A 210 -1.54 33.81 20.75
N LEU A 211 -2.79 34.24 20.95
CA LEU A 211 -3.92 33.81 20.13
C LEU A 211 -3.76 34.27 18.68
N ALA A 212 -3.38 35.54 18.47
CA ALA A 212 -3.15 36.09 17.14
C ALA A 212 -2.04 35.33 16.39
N ARG A 213 -0.95 34.98 17.09
CA ARG A 213 0.17 34.22 16.55
C ARG A 213 -0.25 32.82 16.08
N VAL A 214 -1.02 32.09 16.88
CA VAL A 214 -1.52 30.75 16.48
C VAL A 214 -2.52 30.88 15.33
N ALA A 215 -3.44 31.85 15.37
CA ALA A 215 -4.40 32.11 14.30
C ALA A 215 -3.72 32.40 12.95
N GLN A 216 -2.64 33.18 12.94
CA GLN A 216 -1.86 33.45 11.73
C GLN A 216 -1.20 32.16 11.18
N ARG A 217 -0.66 31.30 12.04
CA ARG A 217 -0.10 30.00 11.63
C ARG A 217 -1.17 29.09 11.03
N ILE A 218 -2.40 29.14 11.54
CA ILE A 218 -3.53 28.43 10.95
C ILE A 218 -3.82 28.97 9.55
N GLY A 219 -3.85 30.29 9.35
CA GLY A 219 -4.01 30.88 8.02
C GLY A 219 -2.97 30.41 7.00
N LEU A 220 -1.71 30.24 7.44
CA LEU A 220 -0.65 29.67 6.60
C LEU A 220 -0.88 28.19 6.25
N ALA A 221 -1.33 27.38 7.22
CA ALA A 221 -1.68 25.98 7.00
C ALA A 221 -2.88 25.85 6.03
N GLN A 222 -3.89 26.70 6.17
CA GLN A 222 -5.04 26.75 5.25
C GLN A 222 -4.61 27.16 3.83
N SER A 223 -3.69 28.13 3.69
CA SER A 223 -3.11 28.50 2.39
C SER A 223 -2.35 27.32 1.76
N ARG A 224 -1.62 26.53 2.55
CA ARG A 224 -0.95 25.31 2.09
C ARG A 224 -1.95 24.28 1.55
N LEU A 225 -3.03 24.00 2.29
CA LEU A 225 -4.10 23.09 1.85
C LEU A 225 -4.78 23.56 0.55
N ALA A 226 -5.01 24.87 0.39
CA ALA A 226 -5.57 25.40 -0.85
C ALA A 226 -4.64 25.17 -2.06
N ARG A 227 -3.31 25.20 -1.88
CA ARG A 227 -2.34 24.89 -2.94
C ARG A 227 -2.29 23.41 -3.30
N VAL A 228 -2.55 22.54 -2.31
CA VAL A 228 -2.58 21.09 -2.49
C VAL A 228 -3.70 20.68 -3.44
N ASP A 229 -4.88 21.31 -3.38
CA ASP A 229 -5.98 21.02 -4.31
C ASP A 229 -5.56 21.16 -5.79
N ALA A 230 -4.90 22.27 -6.11
CA ALA A 230 -4.34 22.49 -7.45
C ALA A 230 -3.22 21.49 -7.79
N ALA A 231 -2.47 21.00 -6.79
CA ALA A 231 -1.43 20.00 -6.98
C ALA A 231 -2.01 18.61 -7.29
N PHE A 232 -3.13 18.22 -6.66
CA PHE A 232 -3.86 17.00 -7.01
C PHE A 232 -4.27 16.99 -8.49
N GLN A 233 -4.86 18.08 -8.99
CA GLN A 233 -5.29 18.14 -10.39
C GLN A 233 -4.10 18.00 -11.36
N ARG A 234 -2.96 18.64 -11.05
CA ARG A 234 -1.73 18.48 -11.84
C ARG A 234 -1.20 17.05 -11.80
N ALA A 235 -1.20 16.41 -10.63
CA ALA A 235 -0.73 15.05 -10.47
C ALA A 235 -1.60 14.05 -11.25
N LEU A 236 -2.93 14.18 -11.16
CA LEU A 236 -3.87 13.34 -11.92
C LEU A 236 -3.72 13.54 -13.43
N ASN A 237 -3.61 14.79 -13.90
CA ASN A 237 -3.39 15.05 -15.32
C ASN A 237 -2.06 14.44 -15.82
N LYS A 238 -1.02 14.44 -14.98
CA LYS A 238 0.27 13.80 -15.32
C LYS A 238 0.12 12.28 -15.43
N ILE A 239 -0.58 11.66 -14.48
CA ILE A 239 -0.87 10.21 -14.51
C ILE A 239 -1.70 9.86 -15.74
N GLU A 240 -2.74 10.64 -16.03
CA GLU A 240 -3.60 10.48 -17.20
C GLU A 240 -2.82 10.60 -18.52
N ALA A 241 -1.87 11.54 -18.62
CA ALA A 241 -1.00 11.66 -19.79
C ALA A 241 -0.02 10.49 -19.96
N GLN A 242 0.32 9.79 -18.88
CA GLN A 242 1.21 8.62 -18.87
C GLN A 242 0.44 7.29 -18.92
N ARG A 243 -0.88 7.34 -19.06
CA ARG A 243 -1.75 6.16 -18.98
C ARG A 243 -1.64 5.32 -20.24
N VAL A 244 -1.35 4.03 -20.05
CA VAL A 244 -1.33 3.05 -21.13
C VAL A 244 -2.72 2.46 -21.32
N THR A 245 -3.30 2.62 -22.51
CA THR A 245 -4.54 1.96 -22.90
C THR A 245 -4.25 0.55 -23.41
N LEU A 246 -4.95 -0.44 -22.86
CA LEU A 246 -4.85 -1.84 -23.21
C LEU A 246 -5.74 -2.14 -24.44
N GLY A 247 -5.10 -2.16 -25.60
CA GLY A 247 -5.76 -2.43 -26.89
C GLY A 247 -6.75 -1.33 -27.31
N GLY A 248 -7.68 -1.69 -28.21
CA GLY A 248 -8.70 -0.77 -28.74
C GLY A 248 -9.96 -0.59 -27.89
N SER A 249 -9.99 -1.18 -26.69
CA SER A 249 -11.18 -1.22 -25.81
C SER A 249 -11.40 0.07 -25.00
N GLY A 250 -10.38 0.92 -24.91
CA GLY A 250 -10.39 2.09 -24.02
C GLY A 250 -10.12 1.77 -22.54
N ILE A 251 -9.91 0.50 -22.18
CA ILE A 251 -9.54 0.07 -20.83
C ILE A 251 -8.08 0.45 -20.57
N SER A 252 -7.80 1.09 -19.44
CA SER A 252 -6.43 1.43 -19.03
C SER A 252 -5.83 0.43 -18.05
N SER A 253 -4.50 0.46 -17.89
CA SER A 253 -3.81 -0.29 -16.84
C SER A 253 -4.32 0.05 -15.43
N SER A 254 -4.72 1.30 -15.19
CA SER A 254 -5.36 1.74 -13.94
C SER A 254 -6.72 1.09 -13.70
N ASP A 255 -7.52 0.91 -14.75
CA ASP A 255 -8.84 0.25 -14.65
C ASP A 255 -8.68 -1.22 -14.26
N VAL A 256 -7.71 -1.90 -14.88
CA VAL A 256 -7.36 -3.28 -14.54
C VAL A 256 -6.83 -3.38 -13.11
N ALA A 257 -5.91 -2.51 -12.71
CA ALA A 257 -5.39 -2.48 -11.33
C ALA A 257 -6.50 -2.20 -10.30
N GLY A 258 -7.42 -1.30 -10.63
CA GLY A 258 -8.59 -0.99 -9.80
C GLY A 258 -9.55 -2.16 -9.70
N TRP A 259 -9.81 -2.88 -10.80
CA TRP A 259 -10.63 -4.07 -10.81
C TRP A 259 -10.00 -5.22 -10.00
N LEU A 260 -8.70 -5.50 -10.21
CA LEU A 260 -7.96 -6.56 -9.51
C LEU A 260 -7.99 -6.38 -7.98
N ARG A 261 -7.86 -5.14 -7.49
CA ARG A 261 -7.91 -4.86 -6.04
C ARG A 261 -9.27 -5.12 -5.39
N ARG A 262 -10.34 -5.19 -6.17
CA ARG A 262 -11.70 -5.48 -5.67
C ARG A 262 -12.02 -6.97 -5.72
N GLN A 263 -11.16 -7.79 -6.33
CA GLN A 263 -11.38 -9.23 -6.41
C GLN A 263 -10.92 -9.90 -5.11
N ASP A 264 -11.59 -10.98 -4.74
CA ASP A 264 -11.14 -11.84 -3.66
C ASP A 264 -9.98 -12.75 -4.09
N VAL A 265 -9.29 -13.31 -3.09
CA VAL A 265 -8.11 -14.16 -3.32
C VAL A 265 -8.42 -15.39 -4.15
N ARG A 266 -9.62 -15.98 -4.04
CA ARG A 266 -9.98 -17.18 -4.81
C ARG A 266 -10.19 -16.82 -6.27
N HIS A 267 -10.87 -15.71 -6.54
CA HIS A 267 -11.06 -15.21 -7.90
C HIS A 267 -9.72 -14.89 -8.57
N LEU A 268 -8.81 -14.20 -7.87
CA LEU A 268 -7.46 -13.91 -8.37
C LEU A 268 -6.65 -15.19 -8.64
N ALA A 269 -6.73 -16.19 -7.76
CA ALA A 269 -6.08 -17.48 -7.98
C ALA A 269 -6.66 -18.23 -9.19
N GLY A 270 -7.98 -18.12 -9.43
CA GLY A 270 -8.64 -18.65 -10.61
C GLY A 270 -8.14 -18.03 -11.90
N LEU A 271 -7.92 -16.71 -11.94
CA LEU A 271 -7.36 -16.02 -13.11
C LEU A 271 -5.94 -16.47 -13.45
N ALA A 272 -5.16 -16.92 -12.46
CA ALA A 272 -3.80 -17.41 -12.67
C ALA A 272 -3.76 -18.90 -13.12
N ALA A 273 -4.88 -19.63 -13.02
CA ALA A 273 -4.95 -21.04 -13.36
C ALA A 273 -4.76 -21.27 -14.86
N GLY A 274 -3.79 -22.10 -15.24
CA GLY A 274 -3.50 -22.41 -16.64
C GLY A 274 -2.76 -21.31 -17.41
N VAL A 275 -2.56 -20.13 -16.80
CA VAL A 275 -1.76 -19.02 -17.38
C VAL A 275 -0.27 -19.22 -17.09
N LEU A 276 0.06 -19.86 -15.97
CA LEU A 276 1.43 -20.20 -15.60
C LEU A 276 1.84 -21.53 -16.26
N ALA A 277 2.68 -21.44 -17.28
CA ALA A 277 3.35 -22.60 -17.86
C ALA A 277 4.71 -22.83 -17.17
N PRO A 278 5.11 -24.08 -16.91
CA PRO A 278 6.49 -24.38 -16.52
C PRO A 278 7.40 -24.00 -17.69
N ALA A 279 8.14 -22.90 -17.55
CA ALA A 279 9.21 -22.55 -18.46
C ALA A 279 10.46 -23.38 -18.12
N PRO A 280 11.27 -23.79 -19.12
CA PRO A 280 12.61 -24.29 -18.83
C PRO A 280 13.34 -23.25 -17.97
N GLU A 281 14.01 -23.69 -16.91
CA GLU A 281 14.80 -22.80 -16.07
C GLU A 281 15.87 -22.15 -16.95
N LEU A 282 15.65 -20.90 -17.34
CA LEU A 282 16.66 -20.11 -18.01
C LEU A 282 17.71 -19.82 -16.95
N THR A 283 18.83 -20.53 -16.98
CA THR A 283 20.04 -20.11 -16.27
C THR A 283 20.61 -18.87 -16.96
N LEU A 284 19.86 -17.76 -16.93
CA LEU A 284 20.37 -16.47 -17.33
C LEU A 284 21.45 -16.12 -16.31
N LEU A 285 22.64 -15.78 -16.81
CA LEU A 285 23.71 -15.16 -16.02
C LEU A 285 23.23 -13.92 -15.24
N ALA A 286 22.07 -13.34 -15.62
CA ALA A 286 21.47 -12.13 -15.04
C ALA A 286 19.94 -12.24 -14.71
N GLY A 287 19.35 -13.43 -14.51
CA GLY A 287 17.87 -13.55 -14.57
C GLY A 287 17.11 -13.40 -13.25
N GLY A 288 17.53 -14.13 -12.21
CA GLY A 288 16.77 -14.22 -10.96
C GLY A 288 17.01 -13.06 -10.00
N HIS A 289 18.26 -12.61 -9.89
CA HIS A 289 18.63 -11.49 -9.02
C HIS A 289 18.12 -10.16 -9.59
N GLU A 290 18.19 -9.91 -10.90
CA GLU A 290 17.65 -8.67 -11.49
C GLU A 290 16.14 -8.50 -11.21
N LEU A 291 15.36 -9.58 -11.31
CA LEU A 291 13.94 -9.55 -10.97
C LEU A 291 13.70 -9.35 -9.46
N LEU A 292 14.54 -9.97 -8.63
CA LEU A 292 14.51 -9.83 -7.18
C LEU A 292 14.92 -8.41 -6.75
N ASP A 293 15.97 -7.84 -7.34
CA ASP A 293 16.49 -6.50 -7.08
C ASP A 293 15.43 -5.45 -7.44
N ARG A 294 14.73 -5.62 -8.58
CA ARG A 294 13.58 -4.76 -8.93
C ARG A 294 12.40 -4.90 -7.97
N ALA A 295 12.11 -6.12 -7.51
CA ALA A 295 11.07 -6.35 -6.52
C ALA A 295 11.45 -5.75 -5.16
N GLU A 296 12.70 -5.89 -4.75
CA GLU A 296 13.26 -5.37 -3.51
C GLU A 296 13.22 -3.84 -3.49
N LEU A 297 13.53 -3.18 -4.60
CA LEU A 297 13.42 -1.73 -4.73
C LEU A 297 11.97 -1.21 -4.60
N THR A 298 11.00 -2.05 -4.94
CA THR A 298 9.57 -1.74 -4.80
C THR A 298 9.08 -1.99 -3.36
N LEU A 299 9.66 -2.95 -2.65
CA LEU A 299 9.21 -3.42 -1.34
C LEU A 299 10.03 -2.86 -0.17
N SER A 300 11.24 -2.37 -0.41
CA SER A 300 12.19 -1.86 0.59
C SER A 300 12.41 -0.35 0.43
N ASP A 301 12.16 0.39 1.51
CA ASP A 301 12.49 1.82 1.59
C ASP A 301 14.02 2.07 1.56
N GLU A 302 14.81 1.13 2.12
CA GLU A 302 16.26 1.23 2.22
C GLU A 302 16.93 1.12 0.84
N ALA A 303 16.44 0.22 -0.01
CA ALA A 303 16.92 0.04 -1.38
C ALA A 303 16.67 1.30 -2.26
N ARG A 304 15.52 1.96 -2.10
CA ARG A 304 15.22 3.24 -2.78
C ARG A 304 16.17 4.37 -2.40
N GLN A 305 16.66 4.34 -1.16
CA GLN A 305 17.56 5.36 -0.63
C GLN A 305 18.99 5.18 -1.15
N ILE A 306 19.40 3.94 -1.43
CA ILE A 306 20.70 3.60 -2.03
C ILE A 306 20.73 4.00 -3.52
N GLU A 307 19.65 3.79 -4.29
CA GLU A 307 19.60 4.19 -5.71
C GLU A 307 19.64 5.73 -5.90
N ALA A 308 19.16 6.48 -4.90
CA ALA A 308 19.28 7.94 -4.89
C ALA A 308 20.73 8.43 -4.69
N ASP A 309 21.64 7.55 -4.24
CA ASP A 309 23.08 7.83 -4.17
C ASP A 309 23.73 7.60 -5.55
N THR A 310 23.98 8.72 -6.25
CA THR A 310 24.59 8.74 -7.58
C THR A 310 26.11 8.89 -7.54
N ALA A 311 26.73 8.73 -6.37
CA ALA A 311 28.18 8.80 -6.23
C ALA A 311 28.86 7.65 -6.99
N LEU A 312 29.65 8.01 -8.01
CA LEU A 312 30.48 7.04 -8.72
C LEU A 312 31.55 6.48 -7.76
N PRO A 313 31.75 5.15 -7.72
CA PRO A 313 32.85 4.56 -6.97
C PRO A 313 34.20 5.07 -7.50
N PRO A 314 35.26 5.05 -6.67
CA PRO A 314 36.58 5.51 -7.08
C PRO A 314 37.10 4.69 -8.27
N PHE A 315 37.83 5.36 -9.18
CA PHE A 315 38.38 4.69 -10.35
C PHE A 315 39.31 3.55 -9.94
N GLU A 316 39.19 2.41 -10.61
CA GLU A 316 40.12 1.29 -10.48
C GLU A 316 40.79 1.06 -11.84
N ALA A 317 42.10 0.81 -11.82
CA ALA A 317 42.84 0.57 -13.05
C ALA A 317 42.46 -0.79 -13.63
N ALA A 318 41.89 -0.81 -14.84
CA ALA A 318 41.53 -2.04 -15.51
C ALA A 318 42.76 -2.97 -15.65
N PRO A 319 42.66 -4.26 -15.28
CA PRO A 319 43.74 -5.20 -15.48
C PRO A 319 44.11 -5.27 -16.96
N ARG A 320 45.42 -5.33 -17.26
CA ARG A 320 45.93 -5.43 -18.63
C ARG A 320 45.44 -6.74 -19.24
N ARG A 321 44.41 -6.68 -20.09
CA ARG A 321 43.98 -7.81 -20.91
C ARG A 321 45.09 -8.16 -21.89
N ALA A 322 45.46 -9.44 -21.97
CA ALA A 322 46.13 -9.98 -23.14
C ALA A 322 45.26 -9.74 -24.37
N GLU A 323 45.87 -9.71 -25.57
CA GLU A 323 45.11 -9.65 -26.83
C GLU A 323 43.95 -10.66 -26.79
N PRO A 324 42.73 -10.27 -27.19
CA PRO A 324 41.60 -11.18 -27.21
C PRO A 324 41.97 -12.41 -28.05
N GLU A 325 41.75 -13.61 -27.51
CA GLU A 325 41.92 -14.82 -28.32
C GLU A 325 41.02 -14.73 -29.56
N PRO A 326 41.51 -15.10 -30.75
CA PRO A 326 40.70 -15.11 -31.95
C PRO A 326 39.55 -16.10 -31.78
N GLU A 327 38.34 -15.69 -32.17
CA GLU A 327 37.12 -16.47 -31.99
C GLU A 327 37.14 -17.77 -32.82
N ASP A 328 36.97 -18.93 -32.18
CA ASP A 328 36.92 -20.23 -32.86
C ASP A 328 35.51 -20.51 -33.40
N LEU A 329 35.31 -20.23 -34.69
CA LEU A 329 34.01 -20.36 -35.37
C LEU A 329 33.76 -21.73 -36.01
N ARG A 330 34.60 -22.74 -35.76
CA ARG A 330 34.46 -24.07 -36.42
C ARG A 330 33.15 -24.77 -36.08
N LEU A 331 32.68 -24.64 -34.83
CA LEU A 331 31.42 -25.23 -34.39
C LEU A 331 30.21 -24.56 -35.06
N LEU A 332 30.25 -23.23 -35.20
CA LEU A 332 29.26 -22.48 -35.96
C LEU A 332 29.22 -22.99 -37.41
N GLN A 333 30.36 -23.01 -38.10
CA GLN A 333 30.44 -23.46 -39.49
C GLN A 333 29.91 -24.89 -39.69
N HIS A 334 30.24 -25.82 -38.79
CA HIS A 334 29.71 -27.18 -38.83
C HIS A 334 28.19 -27.21 -38.66
N PHE A 335 27.66 -26.40 -37.73
CA PHE A 335 26.22 -26.30 -37.52
C PHE A 335 25.51 -25.63 -38.72
N SER A 336 26.08 -24.58 -39.30
CA SER A 336 25.60 -23.94 -40.53
C SER A 336 25.47 -24.94 -41.68
N GLN A 337 26.50 -25.78 -41.88
CA GLN A 337 26.49 -26.81 -42.93
C GLN A 337 25.41 -27.87 -42.69
N ARG A 338 25.16 -28.25 -41.43
CA ARG A 338 24.09 -29.19 -41.08
C ARG A 338 22.72 -28.60 -41.40
N LEU A 339 22.49 -27.34 -41.00
CA LEU A 339 21.25 -26.64 -41.24
C LEU A 339 20.99 -26.37 -42.73
N ALA A 340 22.02 -26.01 -43.50
CA ALA A 340 21.91 -25.76 -44.94
C ALA A 340 21.29 -26.93 -45.72
N ARG A 341 21.42 -28.17 -45.24
CA ARG A 341 20.80 -29.35 -45.86
C ARG A 341 19.27 -29.31 -45.81
N LEU A 342 18.69 -28.69 -44.79
CA LEU A 342 17.23 -28.52 -44.67
C LEU A 342 16.66 -27.57 -45.74
N ALA A 343 17.52 -26.74 -46.34
CA ALA A 343 17.12 -25.88 -47.44
C ALA A 343 17.14 -26.58 -48.81
N GLU A 344 17.68 -27.79 -48.90
CA GLU A 344 17.70 -28.54 -50.16
C GLU A 344 16.28 -29.01 -50.54
N PRO A 345 15.90 -28.96 -51.83
CA PRO A 345 14.57 -29.35 -52.27
C PRO A 345 14.18 -30.77 -51.85
N GLY A 346 13.02 -30.92 -51.22
CA GLY A 346 12.46 -32.22 -50.83
C GLY A 346 12.77 -32.67 -49.40
N HIS A 347 13.49 -31.87 -48.61
CA HIS A 347 13.65 -32.12 -47.17
C HIS A 347 12.43 -31.63 -46.38
N ALA A 348 11.96 -32.47 -45.45
CA ALA A 348 10.91 -32.09 -44.51
C ALA A 348 11.49 -31.24 -43.36
N PRO A 349 10.70 -30.34 -42.76
CA PRO A 349 11.10 -29.64 -41.55
C PRO A 349 11.53 -30.59 -40.43
N GLU A 350 12.54 -30.19 -39.65
CA GLU A 350 13.09 -30.97 -38.55
C GLU A 350 12.74 -30.30 -37.21
N THR A 351 12.64 -31.10 -36.14
CA THR A 351 12.30 -30.57 -34.79
C THR A 351 13.50 -29.89 -34.15
N LEU A 352 13.25 -28.86 -33.33
CA LEU A 352 14.31 -28.21 -32.55
C LEU A 352 15.12 -29.22 -31.73
N ALA A 353 14.43 -30.18 -31.09
CA ALA A 353 15.05 -31.25 -30.32
C ALA A 353 16.05 -32.07 -31.13
N ALA A 354 15.69 -32.50 -32.34
CA ALA A 354 16.60 -33.28 -33.17
C ALA A 354 17.82 -32.45 -33.62
N LEU A 355 17.63 -31.16 -33.90
CA LEU A 355 18.68 -30.28 -34.42
C LEU A 355 19.69 -29.86 -33.37
N VAL A 356 19.24 -29.53 -32.15
CA VAL A 356 20.13 -29.00 -31.12
C VAL A 356 20.68 -30.07 -30.18
N SER A 357 20.19 -31.31 -30.20
CA SER A 357 20.73 -32.40 -29.36
C SER A 357 22.18 -32.77 -29.69
N GLY A 358 22.88 -33.35 -28.72
CA GLY A 358 24.26 -33.86 -28.82
C GLY A 358 25.31 -33.05 -28.04
N GLY A 359 26.15 -33.70 -27.24
CA GLY A 359 27.31 -33.03 -26.62
C GLY A 359 26.99 -32.19 -25.38
N GLY A 360 25.90 -32.52 -24.67
CA GLY A 360 25.51 -31.94 -23.39
C GLY A 360 24.74 -30.61 -23.48
N PHE A 361 24.27 -30.14 -22.32
CA PHE A 361 23.45 -28.94 -22.22
C PHE A 361 24.13 -27.68 -22.80
N PRO A 362 25.43 -27.40 -22.54
CA PRO A 362 26.06 -26.17 -23.04
C PRO A 362 26.09 -26.08 -24.58
N ALA A 363 26.39 -27.20 -25.25
CA ALA A 363 26.46 -27.23 -26.71
C ALA A 363 25.09 -27.12 -27.36
N ALA A 364 24.07 -27.73 -26.75
CA ALA A 364 22.69 -27.65 -27.21
C ALA A 364 22.09 -26.26 -26.99
N SER A 365 22.33 -25.64 -25.84
CA SER A 365 21.91 -24.27 -25.53
C SER A 365 22.57 -23.26 -26.47
N TYR A 366 23.85 -23.44 -26.81
CA TYR A 366 24.53 -22.63 -27.82
C TYR A 366 23.89 -22.75 -29.21
N ARG A 367 23.58 -23.97 -29.67
CA ARG A 367 22.88 -24.15 -30.95
C ARG A 367 21.48 -23.55 -30.94
N LEU A 368 20.76 -23.65 -29.82
CA LEU A 368 19.44 -23.05 -29.66
C LEU A 368 19.51 -21.51 -29.72
N SER A 369 20.50 -20.88 -29.09
CA SER A 369 20.69 -19.43 -29.16
C SER A 369 21.03 -18.96 -30.57
N LEU A 370 21.77 -19.76 -31.34
CA LEU A 370 22.03 -19.48 -32.76
C LEU A 370 20.76 -19.58 -33.61
N LEU A 371 19.86 -20.52 -33.34
CA LEU A 371 18.57 -20.61 -34.04
C LEU A 371 17.65 -19.42 -33.74
N ALA A 372 17.71 -18.86 -32.54
CA ALA A 372 16.99 -17.62 -32.22
C ALA A 372 17.47 -16.44 -33.08
N LEU A 373 18.78 -16.36 -33.31
CA LEU A 373 19.37 -15.33 -34.17
C LEU A 373 18.87 -15.44 -35.63
N LEU A 374 18.68 -16.66 -36.15
CA LEU A 374 18.06 -16.89 -37.45
C LEU A 374 16.58 -16.48 -37.50
N ALA A 375 15.82 -16.76 -36.44
CA ALA A 375 14.41 -16.40 -36.36
C ALA A 375 14.20 -14.87 -36.45
N ASP A 376 15.07 -14.10 -35.80
CA ASP A 376 15.01 -12.63 -35.82
C ASP A 376 15.42 -12.04 -37.17
N ALA A 377 16.41 -12.63 -37.86
CA ALA A 377 16.85 -12.17 -39.18
C ALA A 377 15.81 -12.36 -40.30
N GLY A 378 14.94 -13.38 -40.19
CA GLY A 378 13.84 -13.59 -41.14
C GLY A 378 12.69 -12.59 -40.96
N ALA A 379 12.51 -12.02 -39.77
CA ALA A 379 11.42 -11.09 -39.44
C ALA A 379 11.74 -9.63 -39.80
N GLU A 380 13.00 -9.22 -39.67
CA GLU A 380 13.49 -7.87 -40.03
C GLU A 380 14.38 -7.96 -41.28
N GLY A 381 13.77 -7.94 -42.46
CA GLY A 381 14.45 -8.22 -43.74
C GLY A 381 15.88 -7.65 -43.86
N GLU A 382 16.85 -8.55 -44.09
CA GLU A 382 18.28 -8.40 -44.49
C GLU A 382 19.15 -7.30 -43.82
N SER A 383 18.62 -6.41 -42.98
CA SER A 383 19.25 -5.10 -42.71
C SER A 383 20.14 -5.05 -41.46
N ASN A 384 20.23 -6.13 -40.67
CA ASN A 384 21.02 -6.19 -39.43
C ASN A 384 22.13 -7.28 -39.42
N ALA A 385 22.36 -8.02 -40.51
CA ALA A 385 23.41 -9.04 -40.56
C ALA A 385 24.81 -8.42 -40.79
N PRO A 386 25.87 -8.87 -40.09
CA PRO A 386 27.25 -8.49 -40.40
C PRO A 386 27.58 -8.78 -41.87
N ALA A 387 28.25 -7.84 -42.55
CA ALA A 387 28.45 -7.92 -44.00
C ALA A 387 29.25 -9.16 -44.43
N ASP A 388 30.37 -9.45 -43.76
CA ASP A 388 31.31 -10.51 -44.14
C ASP A 388 31.65 -11.45 -42.96
N GLY A 389 31.80 -12.74 -43.27
CA GLY A 389 32.30 -13.78 -42.35
C GLY A 389 31.28 -14.87 -41.98
N PRO A 390 31.71 -15.91 -41.24
CA PRO A 390 30.91 -17.11 -40.98
C PRO A 390 29.57 -16.86 -40.26
N ILE A 391 29.48 -15.80 -39.46
CA ILE A 391 28.25 -15.38 -38.78
C ILE A 391 27.26 -14.77 -39.78
N GLY A 392 27.73 -13.90 -40.69
CA GLY A 392 26.90 -13.36 -41.77
C GLY A 392 26.40 -14.45 -42.72
N ASP A 393 27.25 -15.43 -43.04
CA ASP A 393 26.85 -16.58 -43.87
C ASP A 393 25.81 -17.46 -43.18
N PHE A 394 25.93 -17.67 -41.87
CA PHE A 394 24.92 -18.37 -41.08
C PHE A 394 23.58 -17.62 -41.13
N MET A 395 23.59 -16.30 -40.90
CA MET A 395 22.38 -15.46 -40.86
C MET A 395 21.63 -15.39 -42.19
N ARG A 396 22.31 -15.62 -43.31
CA ARG A 396 21.72 -15.67 -44.66
C ARG A 396 21.21 -17.05 -45.06
N LEU A 397 21.24 -18.04 -44.16
CA LEU A 397 20.71 -19.36 -44.45
C LEU A 397 19.22 -19.26 -44.81
N PRO A 398 18.78 -19.89 -45.92
CA PRO A 398 17.40 -19.80 -46.36
C PRO A 398 16.49 -20.75 -45.56
N LEU A 399 16.43 -20.56 -44.23
CA LEU A 399 15.60 -21.32 -43.31
C LEU A 399 14.68 -20.42 -42.49
N ASP A 400 13.47 -20.91 -42.20
CA ASP A 400 12.59 -20.39 -41.16
C ASP A 400 12.78 -21.20 -39.87
N VAL A 401 12.68 -20.52 -38.74
CA VAL A 401 12.69 -21.13 -37.39
C VAL A 401 11.42 -20.73 -36.67
N HIS A 402 10.66 -21.71 -36.18
CA HIS A 402 9.45 -21.49 -35.39
C HIS A 402 9.61 -22.09 -34.00
N PHE A 403 9.47 -21.25 -32.98
CA PHE A 403 9.43 -21.63 -31.57
C PHE A 403 7.98 -21.70 -31.09
N ASP A 404 7.63 -22.76 -30.38
CA ASP A 404 6.32 -22.96 -29.75
C ASP A 404 6.43 -22.79 -28.23
N ALA A 405 5.34 -22.38 -27.60
CA ALA A 405 5.21 -22.27 -26.15
C ALA A 405 5.05 -23.64 -25.47
N ALA A 406 4.66 -24.68 -26.21
CA ALA A 406 4.61 -26.05 -25.69
C ALA A 406 6.01 -26.61 -25.41
N THR A 407 6.13 -27.50 -24.43
CA THR A 407 7.38 -28.21 -24.13
C THR A 407 7.31 -29.67 -24.57
N VAL A 408 8.45 -30.22 -24.99
CA VAL A 408 8.63 -31.64 -25.32
C VAL A 408 9.66 -32.26 -24.40
N ALA A 409 9.44 -33.54 -24.05
CA ALA A 409 10.41 -34.34 -23.33
C ALA A 409 11.55 -34.74 -24.28
N VAL A 410 12.79 -34.42 -23.91
CA VAL A 410 14.00 -34.76 -24.67
C VAL A 410 14.67 -35.98 -24.04
N GLY A 411 14.93 -35.91 -22.74
CA GLY A 411 15.44 -37.05 -21.97
C GLY A 411 16.85 -37.51 -22.33
N SER A 412 17.68 -36.63 -22.91
CA SER A 412 19.05 -36.93 -23.35
C SER A 412 19.97 -35.73 -23.19
N ASP A 413 21.30 -35.96 -23.17
CA ASP A 413 22.33 -34.90 -23.18
C ASP A 413 22.15 -33.82 -22.10
N GLU A 414 21.81 -34.21 -20.86
CA GLU A 414 21.54 -33.30 -19.72
C GLU A 414 20.29 -32.42 -19.90
N ILE A 415 19.47 -32.66 -20.92
CA ILE A 415 18.23 -31.92 -21.20
C ILE A 415 17.03 -32.83 -20.92
N ALA A 416 16.26 -32.48 -19.88
CA ALA A 416 15.02 -33.16 -19.55
C ALA A 416 13.88 -32.76 -20.51
N THR A 417 13.71 -31.46 -20.72
CA THR A 417 12.63 -30.87 -21.51
C THR A 417 13.12 -29.65 -22.28
N MET A 418 12.49 -29.31 -23.39
CA MET A 418 12.75 -28.08 -24.14
C MET A 418 11.49 -27.57 -24.83
N SER A 419 11.52 -26.31 -25.28
CA SER A 419 10.45 -25.77 -26.12
C SER A 419 10.32 -26.55 -27.43
N ALA A 420 9.08 -26.83 -27.83
CA ALA A 420 8.77 -27.40 -29.12
C ALA A 420 9.06 -26.37 -30.23
N GLY A 421 9.23 -26.87 -31.45
CA GLY A 421 9.47 -26.01 -32.60
C GLY A 421 10.00 -26.77 -33.80
N LEU A 422 10.06 -26.07 -34.92
CA LEU A 422 10.45 -26.61 -36.22
C LEU A 422 11.42 -25.67 -36.93
N VAL A 423 12.34 -26.26 -37.69
CA VAL A 423 13.22 -25.55 -38.62
C VAL A 423 13.09 -26.18 -39.99
N GLY A 424 12.95 -25.36 -41.02
CA GLY A 424 12.79 -25.83 -42.39
C GLY A 424 13.12 -24.74 -43.41
N ALA A 425 13.11 -25.06 -44.70
CA ALA A 425 13.27 -24.07 -45.76
C ALA A 425 12.23 -22.94 -45.64
N HIS A 426 12.55 -21.74 -46.12
CA HIS A 426 11.60 -20.62 -46.12
C HIS A 426 10.23 -21.02 -46.73
N GLY A 427 9.15 -20.75 -46.00
CA GLY A 427 7.78 -21.06 -46.39
C GLY A 427 7.40 -22.54 -46.29
N SER A 428 8.27 -23.41 -45.78
CA SER A 428 7.98 -24.86 -45.61
C SER A 428 7.37 -25.20 -44.25
N LEU A 429 7.41 -24.27 -43.29
CA LEU A 429 6.86 -24.49 -41.96
C LEU A 429 5.33 -24.40 -41.95
N PRO A 430 4.65 -25.21 -41.11
CA PRO A 430 3.21 -25.07 -40.90
C PRO A 430 2.89 -23.70 -40.28
N ALA A 431 1.71 -23.15 -40.60
CA ALA A 431 1.25 -21.91 -39.99
C ALA A 431 1.24 -22.05 -38.45
N PRO A 432 1.67 -21.01 -37.70
CA PRO A 432 1.67 -21.06 -36.25
C PRO A 432 0.26 -21.37 -35.74
N GLN A 433 0.14 -22.34 -34.83
CA GLN A 433 -1.13 -22.57 -34.14
C GLN A 433 -1.45 -21.31 -33.32
N ALA A 434 -2.63 -20.74 -33.54
CA ALA A 434 -3.08 -19.60 -32.75
C ALA A 434 -3.06 -19.97 -31.26
N VAL A 435 -2.40 -19.14 -30.45
CA VAL A 435 -2.47 -19.23 -28.99
C VAL A 435 -3.95 -19.35 -28.61
N PRO A 436 -4.36 -20.35 -27.81
CA PRO A 436 -5.75 -20.49 -27.42
C PRO A 436 -6.18 -19.19 -26.74
N VAL A 437 -7.16 -18.51 -27.36
CA VAL A 437 -7.85 -17.38 -26.73
C VAL A 437 -8.49 -17.95 -25.46
N LEU A 438 -8.13 -17.40 -24.31
CA LEU A 438 -8.77 -17.75 -23.04
C LEU A 438 -10.28 -17.56 -23.20
N ASP A 439 -11.01 -18.67 -23.17
CA ASP A 439 -12.46 -18.65 -23.23
C ASP A 439 -12.97 -18.11 -21.88
N ALA A 440 -13.46 -16.87 -21.89
CA ALA A 440 -14.00 -16.20 -20.71
C ALA A 440 -15.16 -16.96 -20.04
N THR A 441 -15.71 -17.98 -20.72
CA THR A 441 -16.79 -18.84 -20.20
C THR A 441 -16.32 -20.02 -19.35
N ALA A 442 -15.00 -20.27 -19.26
CA ALA A 442 -14.42 -21.33 -18.44
C ALA A 442 -14.16 -20.93 -16.97
N LEU A 443 -14.57 -19.72 -16.56
CA LEU A 443 -14.59 -19.36 -15.14
C LEU A 443 -15.74 -20.12 -14.44
N PRO A 444 -15.49 -20.74 -13.27
CA PRO A 444 -16.55 -21.41 -12.54
C PRO A 444 -17.67 -20.41 -12.21
N PRO A 445 -18.95 -20.83 -12.23
CA PRO A 445 -20.05 -19.93 -11.94
C PRO A 445 -19.93 -19.42 -10.50
N ASP A 446 -20.21 -18.12 -10.33
CA ASP A 446 -20.40 -17.49 -9.02
C ASP A 446 -21.45 -18.28 -8.23
N GLU A 447 -21.04 -18.98 -7.19
CA GLU A 447 -21.95 -19.37 -6.11
C GLU A 447 -21.99 -18.22 -5.10
N ALA A 448 -23.20 -17.68 -4.95
CA ALA A 448 -23.59 -16.52 -4.15
C ALA A 448 -23.38 -16.68 -2.63
#